data_AF-W7B8B5-F1
#
_entry.id   AF-W7B8B5-F1
#
_cell.length_a   1.000
_cell.length_b   1.000
_cell.length_c   1.000
_cell.angle_alpha   90.00
_cell.angle_beta   90.00
_cell.angle_gamma   90.00
#
_symmetry.space_group_name_H-M   'P 1'
#
loop_
_entity.id
_entity.type
_entity.pdbx_description
1 polymer ?
#
loop_
_entity_poly.entity_id
_entity_poly.type
_entity_poly.pdbx_seq_one_letter_code
_entity_poly.pdbx_strand_id
1 'polypeptide(L)'
;MNTYNTKQSSKITNENDENIIVDRNRKNKNYGNYRNKDNNDNYYKNKISNDKKDGTKLKVDETKNKTELIVETEDNNYIATDEGSSNLSDDLDNELVEENDIEKINELKELANICLENNLSINNENIQIIRKLKEKRRLEDRLKKNEDIKDFEEKRQILEKIEYHEWADREKRIKELQEKKMKLLKRVIIQRDTEKADKIFYEVEKVIQNRDKNKDQIIENFEKEKAKDIRNQFIQKKNNLKTIFNQQTDIVDDMNDYTSNYNLELERNGIIPPKIDEPTSNKIDNLLNTNDIDSLTRTFNKSLDSMYKDKKYDKLSKYEKKKNKDVIDTFYRYLNKEEKQYTCDDYLISDTNKTAKKMQCIKINFPSIDIKNSEEDTFEKNVLYLQNLLRGKAIKKLMDDGKHSCIDLIEELKTYAKIDQYSSHEKEAFEKENFEEIKIDAYLENMQGKYTSELLDSLSNELEKYEEERKIAILVKYAERERRLKECKEKGKRQAELLLREKEDYLFNEIMGLNNQTVDSYLEDILTKAINDSSKEEALIRTKKKTEQLNEIYNSLDNQNDEHNKFIVKDLVGNFIIPYVDKQRGAEFDLLEQKKNNYISNFATQHVFSKINEAF
;
A
#
# COMPACT_ATOMS: atom_id res chain seq x y z
N MET A 1 56.09 2.23 9.33
CA MET A 1 54.67 2.53 9.55
C MET A 1 53.81 1.61 8.68
N ASN A 2 53.79 0.33 9.04
CA ASN A 2 52.77 -0.63 8.63
C ASN A 2 51.87 -0.83 9.85
N THR A 3 50.57 -1.07 9.63
CA THR A 3 49.50 -1.51 10.58
C THR A 3 48.29 -0.57 10.76
N TYR A 4 47.55 -0.20 9.69
CA TYR A 4 46.17 0.31 9.92
C TYR A 4 45.08 -0.10 8.92
N ASN A 5 45.35 -0.84 7.84
CA ASN A 5 44.34 -1.12 6.81
C ASN A 5 43.84 -2.58 6.68
N THR A 6 44.05 -3.45 7.66
CA THR A 6 43.62 -4.86 7.58
C THR A 6 42.48 -5.28 8.52
N LYS A 7 41.90 -4.36 9.30
CA LYS A 7 40.83 -4.69 10.29
C LYS A 7 39.39 -4.41 9.85
N GLN A 8 39.17 -3.78 8.70
CA GLN A 8 37.80 -3.47 8.22
C GLN A 8 37.26 -4.45 7.17
N SER A 9 38.11 -5.24 6.51
CA SER A 9 37.65 -6.25 5.54
C SER A 9 37.10 -7.53 6.18
N SER A 10 37.51 -7.86 7.42
CA SER A 10 37.08 -9.08 8.11
C SER A 10 35.74 -8.98 8.85
N LYS A 11 35.20 -7.76 9.05
CA LYS A 11 33.85 -7.58 9.63
C LYS A 11 32.75 -7.70 8.58
N ILE A 12 33.02 -7.29 7.34
CA ILE A 12 32.04 -7.34 6.24
C ILE A 12 31.82 -8.80 5.77
N THR A 13 32.81 -9.68 5.92
CA THR A 13 32.65 -11.11 5.59
C THR A 13 31.82 -11.86 6.62
N ASN A 14 31.95 -11.52 7.91
CA ASN A 14 31.21 -12.21 8.98
C ASN A 14 29.71 -11.84 9.00
N GLU A 15 29.35 -10.61 8.67
CA GLU A 15 27.94 -10.19 8.55
C GLU A 15 27.24 -10.84 7.34
N ASN A 16 27.98 -11.16 6.28
CA ASN A 16 27.44 -11.89 5.13
C ASN A 16 27.22 -13.38 5.44
N ASP A 17 28.09 -14.00 6.24
CA ASP A 17 27.93 -15.40 6.65
C ASP A 17 26.76 -15.57 7.65
N GLU A 18 26.56 -14.62 8.56
CA GLU A 18 25.39 -14.61 9.46
C GLU A 18 24.08 -14.42 8.69
N ASN A 19 24.05 -13.55 7.66
CA ASN A 19 22.88 -13.37 6.81
C ASN A 19 22.57 -14.60 5.94
N ILE A 20 23.58 -15.34 5.48
CA ILE A 20 23.40 -16.60 4.74
C ILE A 20 22.83 -17.71 5.64
N ILE A 21 23.22 -17.75 6.92
CA ILE A 21 22.69 -18.72 7.89
C ILE A 21 21.24 -18.36 8.28
N VAL A 22 20.91 -17.08 8.43
CA VAL A 22 19.54 -16.61 8.68
C VAL A 22 18.62 -16.89 7.49
N ASP A 23 19.10 -16.76 6.25
CA ASP A 23 18.33 -17.09 5.05
C ASP A 23 18.16 -18.60 4.83
N ARG A 24 19.15 -19.43 5.20
CA ARG A 24 18.97 -20.90 5.23
C ARG A 24 17.95 -21.32 6.31
N ASN A 25 17.95 -20.67 7.47
CA ASN A 25 16.98 -20.95 8.53
C ASN A 25 15.57 -20.43 8.22
N ARG A 26 15.42 -19.37 7.40
CA ARG A 26 14.12 -18.94 6.84
C ARG A 26 13.61 -19.89 5.77
N LYS A 27 14.47 -20.45 4.92
CA LYS A 27 14.08 -21.44 3.90
C LYS A 27 13.70 -22.81 4.49
N ASN A 28 14.33 -23.24 5.59
CA ASN A 28 13.99 -24.50 6.26
C ASN A 28 12.72 -24.44 7.13
N LYS A 29 12.19 -23.27 7.48
CA LYS A 29 10.91 -23.14 8.20
C LYS A 29 9.66 -23.23 7.29
N ASN A 30 9.82 -23.16 5.96
CA ASN A 30 8.70 -23.16 5.01
C ASN A 30 8.34 -24.53 4.41
N TYR A 31 8.97 -25.62 4.83
CA TYR A 31 8.68 -26.98 4.32
C TYR A 31 8.16 -27.98 5.36
N GLY A 32 7.85 -27.55 6.58
CA GLY A 32 7.22 -28.39 7.59
C GLY A 32 6.06 -27.67 8.25
N ASN A 33 4.87 -27.71 7.64
CA ASN A 33 3.54 -27.60 8.28
C ASN A 33 2.40 -27.44 7.25
N TYR A 34 2.27 -28.39 6.31
CA TYR A 34 1.11 -28.49 5.41
C TYR A 34 0.41 -29.85 5.49
N ARG A 35 0.42 -30.49 6.65
CA ARG A 35 -0.48 -31.60 6.97
C ARG A 35 -1.10 -31.33 8.34
N ASN A 36 -2.42 -31.35 8.39
CA ASN A 36 -3.31 -31.15 9.54
C ASN A 36 -3.82 -29.72 9.76
N LYS A 37 -4.71 -29.27 8.86
CA LYS A 37 -5.81 -28.37 9.24
C LYS A 37 -7.00 -28.40 8.26
N ASP A 38 -7.32 -29.58 7.73
CA ASP A 38 -8.65 -29.84 7.18
C ASP A 38 -9.53 -30.30 8.34
N ASN A 39 -10.33 -29.38 8.88
CA ASN A 39 -11.58 -29.60 9.64
C ASN A 39 -11.92 -28.33 10.45
N ASN A 40 -12.51 -27.32 9.81
CA ASN A 40 -13.47 -26.39 10.45
C ASN A 40 -14.11 -25.32 9.52
N ASP A 41 -14.41 -25.63 8.26
CA ASP A 41 -15.13 -24.71 7.37
C ASP A 41 -16.52 -25.24 6.97
N ASN A 42 -17.38 -25.43 7.97
CA ASN A 42 -18.75 -25.92 7.76
C ASN A 42 -19.86 -24.99 8.30
N TYR A 43 -19.60 -23.69 8.49
CA TYR A 43 -20.61 -22.79 9.08
C TYR A 43 -21.06 -21.58 8.24
N TYR A 44 -20.58 -21.38 7.00
CA TYR A 44 -21.01 -20.23 6.18
C TYR A 44 -21.26 -20.54 4.69
N LYS A 45 -21.70 -21.76 4.35
CA LYS A 45 -22.02 -22.14 2.96
C LYS A 45 -23.51 -22.17 2.58
N ASN A 46 -24.42 -21.80 3.48
CA ASN A 46 -25.85 -21.72 3.20
C ASN A 46 -26.33 -20.27 3.22
N LYS A 47 -26.05 -19.49 2.17
CA LYS A 47 -26.83 -18.28 1.84
C LYS A 47 -26.60 -17.63 0.47
N ILE A 48 -25.82 -18.22 -0.44
CA ILE A 48 -25.60 -17.66 -1.79
C ILE A 48 -25.91 -18.73 -2.84
N SER A 49 -27.15 -19.19 -2.82
CA SER A 49 -27.76 -20.01 -3.87
C SER A 49 -29.20 -19.59 -4.02
N ASN A 50 -29.39 -18.32 -4.38
CA ASN A 50 -30.52 -17.79 -5.14
C ASN A 50 -30.00 -16.52 -5.82
N ASP A 51 -30.47 -16.27 -7.03
CA ASP A 51 -30.14 -15.13 -7.91
C ASP A 51 -28.93 -15.34 -8.83
N LYS A 52 -29.03 -16.38 -9.66
CA LYS A 52 -28.57 -16.31 -11.05
C LYS A 52 -29.79 -16.24 -11.96
N LYS A 53 -30.24 -15.04 -12.33
CA LYS A 53 -30.91 -14.79 -13.60
C LYS A 53 -30.55 -13.40 -14.11
N ASP A 54 -30.42 -13.35 -15.42
CA ASP A 54 -30.31 -12.20 -16.31
C ASP A 54 -28.93 -11.59 -16.50
N GLY A 55 -28.34 -11.96 -17.63
CA GLY A 55 -27.18 -11.32 -18.20
C GLY A 55 -27.59 -10.21 -19.18
N THR A 56 -26.79 -9.16 -19.19
CA THR A 56 -26.59 -8.30 -20.37
C THR A 56 -25.13 -7.87 -20.38
N LYS A 57 -24.42 -8.29 -21.43
CA LYS A 57 -23.11 -7.75 -21.79
C LYS A 57 -23.31 -6.33 -22.34
N LEU A 58 -22.64 -5.34 -21.77
CA LEU A 58 -22.36 -4.08 -22.47
C LEU A 58 -20.87 -3.76 -22.37
N LYS A 59 -20.31 -3.51 -23.54
CA LYS A 59 -18.94 -3.08 -23.81
C LYS A 59 -18.86 -1.56 -23.63
N VAL A 60 -17.72 -1.12 -23.07
CA VAL A 60 -16.94 0.10 -23.35
C VAL A 60 -17.68 1.44 -23.18
N ASP A 61 -17.15 2.29 -22.29
CA ASP A 61 -16.65 3.63 -22.67
C ASP A 61 -15.86 4.26 -21.50
N GLU A 62 -14.57 4.50 -21.77
CA GLU A 62 -13.71 5.36 -20.99
C GLU A 62 -14.06 6.83 -21.31
N THR A 63 -14.66 7.56 -20.37
CA THR A 63 -14.57 9.02 -20.39
C THR A 63 -14.51 9.60 -18.96
N LYS A 64 -13.38 10.24 -18.68
CA LYS A 64 -13.21 11.51 -17.93
C LYS A 64 -14.09 11.71 -16.68
N ASN A 65 -13.51 11.46 -15.50
CA ASN A 65 -13.96 12.11 -14.27
C ASN A 65 -12.90 13.12 -13.79
N LYS A 66 -13.17 14.39 -14.10
CA LYS A 66 -12.62 15.54 -13.37
C LYS A 66 -13.21 15.52 -11.96
N THR A 67 -12.34 15.71 -10.97
CA THR A 67 -12.71 16.00 -9.60
C THR A 67 -13.33 17.39 -9.52
N GLU A 68 -14.64 17.47 -9.39
CA GLU A 68 -15.33 18.69 -8.98
C GLU A 68 -15.62 18.61 -7.47
N LEU A 69 -15.02 19.56 -6.76
CA LEU A 69 -15.33 19.97 -5.40
C LEU A 69 -16.82 20.34 -5.31
N ILE A 70 -17.59 19.55 -4.56
CA ILE A 70 -18.95 19.92 -4.19
C ILE A 70 -18.89 20.59 -2.80
N VAL A 71 -19.08 21.90 -2.84
CA VAL A 71 -19.52 22.72 -1.72
C VAL A 71 -21.00 22.40 -1.49
N GLU A 72 -21.34 21.74 -0.38
CA GLU A 72 -22.72 21.51 0.00
C GLU A 72 -23.29 22.81 0.59
N THR A 73 -24.08 23.52 -0.22
CA THR A 73 -25.06 24.50 0.27
C THR A 73 -26.32 23.76 0.70
N GLU A 74 -26.83 24.18 1.85
CA GLU A 74 -28.11 23.82 2.46
C GLU A 74 -29.26 23.98 1.44
N ASP A 75 -30.13 22.96 1.33
CA ASP A 75 -31.60 23.09 1.39
C ASP A 75 -32.37 21.87 0.82
N ASN A 76 -33.52 21.62 1.43
CA ASN A 76 -34.70 20.86 0.95
C ASN A 76 -34.73 19.32 1.08
N ASN A 77 -35.14 18.85 2.27
CA ASN A 77 -35.73 17.53 2.45
C ASN A 77 -37.22 17.55 2.05
N TYR A 78 -37.54 17.03 0.86
CA TYR A 78 -38.86 16.49 0.55
C TYR A 78 -38.87 15.01 0.97
N ILE A 79 -39.63 14.66 1.99
CA ILE A 79 -39.94 13.27 2.35
C ILE A 79 -41.33 12.96 1.79
N ALA A 80 -41.38 12.01 0.87
CA ALA A 80 -42.62 11.42 0.38
C ALA A 80 -43.27 10.56 1.49
N THR A 81 -44.54 10.81 1.75
CA THR A 81 -45.42 10.03 2.62
C THR A 81 -46.07 8.90 1.83
N ASP A 82 -45.90 7.67 2.32
CA ASP A 82 -46.75 6.52 1.98
C ASP A 82 -48.11 6.67 2.69
N GLU A 83 -49.19 6.58 1.92
CA GLU A 83 -50.57 6.55 2.41
C GLU A 83 -50.96 5.11 2.81
N GLY A 84 -51.52 4.95 4.01
CA GLY A 84 -51.97 3.66 4.54
C GLY A 84 -52.82 3.81 5.80
N SER A 85 -54.02 4.36 5.63
CA SER A 85 -55.25 4.22 6.44
C SER A 85 -55.14 3.82 7.94
N SER A 86 -55.61 4.70 8.82
CA SER A 86 -56.69 4.35 9.77
C SER A 86 -57.33 5.62 10.35
N ASN A 87 -58.65 5.68 10.24
CA ASN A 87 -59.49 6.72 10.84
C ASN A 87 -59.44 6.60 12.37
N LEU A 88 -59.19 7.71 13.06
CA LEU A 88 -59.82 7.98 14.35
C LEU A 88 -59.96 9.49 14.54
N SER A 89 -61.18 9.88 14.84
CA SER A 89 -61.71 11.20 15.15
C SER A 89 -60.82 11.99 16.11
N ASP A 90 -60.69 13.31 15.87
CA ASP A 90 -61.16 14.35 16.79
C ASP A 90 -60.83 15.73 16.21
N ASP A 91 -61.81 16.30 15.51
CA ASP A 91 -61.91 17.74 15.27
C ASP A 91 -62.30 18.39 16.59
N LEU A 92 -61.36 19.07 17.25
CA LEU A 92 -61.52 20.15 18.23
C LEU A 92 -60.09 20.45 18.74
N ASP A 93 -59.52 21.61 18.36
CA ASP A 93 -58.38 22.33 19.03
C ASP A 93 -57.53 23.22 18.08
N ASN A 94 -57.98 23.55 16.86
CA ASN A 94 -57.18 24.36 15.92
C ASN A 94 -57.31 25.90 16.06
N GLU A 95 -58.23 26.45 16.86
CA GLU A 95 -58.35 27.91 17.03
C GLU A 95 -57.46 28.49 18.16
N LEU A 96 -56.92 27.66 19.06
CA LEU A 96 -56.06 28.12 20.16
C LEU A 96 -54.56 28.10 19.82
N VAL A 97 -54.18 27.59 18.64
CA VAL A 97 -52.76 27.45 18.25
C VAL A 97 -52.23 28.73 17.55
N GLU A 98 -53.08 29.45 16.81
CA GLU A 98 -52.63 30.63 16.02
C GLU A 98 -52.34 31.87 16.88
N GLU A 99 -53.10 32.14 17.96
CA GLU A 99 -52.84 33.27 18.86
C GLU A 99 -51.49 33.14 19.58
N ASN A 100 -51.14 31.92 19.99
CA ASN A 100 -49.89 31.60 20.68
C ASN A 100 -48.65 31.80 19.79
N ASP A 101 -48.78 31.65 18.46
CA ASP A 101 -47.67 31.81 17.53
C ASP A 101 -47.41 33.28 17.17
N ILE A 102 -48.45 34.11 17.13
CA ILE A 102 -48.33 35.57 16.96
C ILE A 102 -47.61 36.19 18.19
N GLU A 103 -47.95 35.73 19.40
CA GLU A 103 -47.27 36.17 20.63
C GLU A 103 -45.78 35.75 20.64
N LYS A 104 -45.46 34.50 20.28
CA LYS A 104 -44.06 34.05 20.16
C LYS A 104 -43.26 34.84 19.14
N ILE A 105 -43.86 35.21 18.00
CA ILE A 105 -43.21 36.02 16.96
C ILE A 105 -42.90 37.43 17.49
N ASN A 106 -43.84 38.03 18.22
CA ASN A 106 -43.63 39.36 18.82
C ASN A 106 -42.57 39.32 19.92
N GLU A 107 -42.57 38.28 20.77
CA GLU A 107 -41.51 38.08 21.76
C GLU A 107 -40.13 37.87 21.12
N LEU A 108 -40.04 37.13 20.01
CA LEU A 108 -38.78 36.94 19.29
C LEU A 108 -38.27 38.25 18.68
N LYS A 109 -39.16 39.11 18.18
CA LYS A 109 -38.80 40.46 17.70
C LYS A 109 -38.29 41.34 18.85
N GLU A 110 -38.93 41.31 20.01
CA GLU A 110 -38.44 42.00 21.21
C GLU A 110 -37.04 41.50 21.62
N LEU A 111 -36.84 40.18 21.67
CA LEU A 111 -35.56 39.58 22.03
C LEU A 111 -34.45 39.90 21.01
N ALA A 112 -34.78 39.92 19.72
CA ALA A 112 -33.86 40.32 18.66
C ALA A 112 -33.47 41.81 18.75
N ASN A 113 -34.41 42.68 19.10
CA ASN A 113 -34.12 44.10 19.33
C ASN A 113 -33.19 44.28 20.54
N ILE A 114 -33.39 43.53 21.64
CA ILE A 114 -32.49 43.55 22.80
C ILE A 114 -31.09 43.01 22.46
N CYS A 115 -30.97 42.01 21.58
CA CYS A 115 -29.67 41.57 21.05
C CYS A 115 -28.96 42.74 20.34
N LEU A 116 -29.67 43.43 19.44
CA LEU A 116 -29.13 44.54 18.65
C LEU A 116 -28.73 45.73 19.54
N GLU A 117 -29.57 46.09 20.52
CA GLU A 117 -29.28 47.15 21.50
C GLU A 117 -28.02 46.88 22.31
N ASN A 118 -27.71 45.60 22.59
CA ASN A 118 -26.50 45.18 23.32
C ASN A 118 -25.32 44.82 22.41
N ASN A 119 -25.39 45.11 21.10
CA ASN A 119 -24.39 44.76 20.09
C ASN A 119 -24.09 43.25 20.00
N LEU A 120 -25.07 42.38 20.30
CA LEU A 120 -24.97 40.94 20.13
C LEU A 120 -25.50 40.51 18.76
N SER A 121 -24.83 39.55 18.12
CA SER A 121 -25.33 38.95 16.89
C SER A 121 -26.62 38.16 17.13
N ILE A 122 -27.57 38.25 16.21
CA ILE A 122 -28.85 37.54 16.28
C ILE A 122 -28.61 36.08 15.90
N ASN A 123 -28.14 35.30 16.87
CA ASN A 123 -27.98 33.86 16.76
C ASN A 123 -29.01 33.17 17.67
N ASN A 124 -29.49 31.97 17.31
CA ASN A 124 -30.43 31.19 18.11
C ASN A 124 -29.93 30.99 19.55
N GLU A 125 -28.62 30.78 19.72
CA GLU A 125 -28.00 30.68 21.04
C GLU A 125 -28.12 31.98 21.87
N ASN A 126 -27.93 33.14 21.23
CA ASN A 126 -28.00 34.44 21.91
C ASN A 126 -29.45 34.78 22.28
N ILE A 127 -30.40 34.49 21.39
CA ILE A 127 -31.84 34.63 21.66
C ILE A 127 -32.26 33.75 22.85
N GLN A 128 -31.77 32.50 22.92
CA GLN A 128 -32.02 31.61 24.05
C GLN A 128 -31.40 32.12 25.36
N ILE A 129 -30.19 32.67 25.32
CA ILE A 129 -29.54 33.27 26.50
C ILE A 129 -30.37 34.45 27.03
N ILE A 130 -30.84 35.33 26.16
CA ILE A 130 -31.64 36.49 26.58
C ILE A 130 -33.01 36.06 27.09
N ARG A 131 -33.66 35.08 26.47
CA ARG A 131 -34.93 34.50 26.97
C ARG A 131 -34.75 33.96 28.40
N LYS A 132 -33.67 33.20 28.66
CA LYS A 132 -33.33 32.69 29.99
C LYS A 132 -33.02 33.80 31.00
N LEU A 133 -32.33 34.86 30.59
CA LEU A 133 -32.07 36.02 31.45
C LEU A 133 -33.35 36.80 31.80
N LYS A 134 -34.30 36.91 30.86
CA LYS A 134 -35.63 37.53 31.07
C LYS A 134 -36.46 36.67 32.03
N GLU A 135 -36.46 35.36 31.87
CA GLU A 135 -37.09 34.41 32.79
C GLU A 135 -36.48 34.47 34.20
N LYS A 136 -35.15 34.50 34.31
CA LYS A 136 -34.44 34.66 35.57
C LYS A 136 -34.81 35.96 36.29
N ARG A 137 -34.82 37.10 35.59
CA ARG A 137 -35.25 38.39 36.16
C ARG A 137 -36.72 38.35 36.59
N ARG A 138 -37.61 37.77 35.78
CA ARG A 138 -39.04 37.58 36.14
C ARG A 138 -39.20 36.75 37.41
N LEU A 139 -38.39 35.71 37.59
CA LEU A 139 -38.39 34.85 38.78
C LEU A 139 -37.83 35.57 40.01
N GLU A 140 -36.72 36.31 39.86
CA GLU A 140 -36.15 37.15 40.92
C GLU A 140 -37.13 38.25 41.38
N ASP A 141 -37.85 38.87 40.45
CA ASP A 141 -38.85 39.90 40.75
C ASP A 141 -40.11 39.33 41.43
N ARG A 142 -40.56 38.14 41.02
CA ARG A 142 -41.62 37.41 41.75
C ARG A 142 -41.19 37.09 43.18
N LEU A 143 -39.93 36.70 43.36
CA LEU A 143 -39.36 36.37 44.66
C LEU A 143 -39.14 37.61 45.56
N LYS A 144 -38.93 38.80 44.97
CA LYS A 144 -38.89 40.09 45.67
C LYS A 144 -40.27 40.60 46.09
N LYS A 145 -41.30 40.38 45.27
CA LYS A 145 -42.68 40.88 45.53
C LYS A 145 -43.44 40.09 46.59
N ASN A 146 -43.02 38.86 46.89
CA ASN A 146 -43.63 38.04 47.94
C ASN A 146 -43.02 38.40 49.31
N GLU A 147 -43.45 39.52 49.90
CA GLU A 147 -42.98 40.00 51.22
C GLU A 147 -43.55 39.17 52.41
N ASP A 148 -44.63 38.39 52.20
CA ASP A 148 -45.33 37.59 53.23
C ASP A 148 -44.91 36.09 53.29
N ILE A 149 -43.66 35.73 52.93
CA ILE A 149 -43.17 34.35 53.14
C ILE A 149 -42.60 34.25 54.55
N LYS A 150 -43.39 33.76 55.51
CA LYS A 150 -42.98 33.58 56.91
C LYS A 150 -41.90 32.50 57.10
N ASP A 151 -41.68 31.62 56.13
CA ASP A 151 -40.70 30.55 56.23
C ASP A 151 -39.55 30.77 55.22
N PHE A 152 -38.41 31.26 55.72
CA PHE A 152 -37.13 31.36 54.99
C PHE A 152 -36.78 30.07 54.22
N GLU A 153 -37.27 28.93 54.70
CA GLU A 153 -37.10 27.60 54.11
C GLU A 153 -37.79 27.45 52.74
N GLU A 154 -38.99 27.98 52.55
CA GLU A 154 -39.71 27.88 51.26
C GLU A 154 -39.02 28.71 50.17
N LYS A 155 -38.53 29.90 50.54
CA LYS A 155 -37.72 30.76 49.66
C LYS A 155 -36.43 30.06 49.24
N ARG A 156 -35.78 29.36 50.17
CA ARG A 156 -34.58 28.56 49.91
C ARG A 156 -34.88 27.39 48.97
N GLN A 157 -35.98 26.65 49.18
CA GLN A 157 -36.37 25.55 48.30
C GLN A 157 -36.68 26.01 46.87
N ILE A 158 -37.29 27.19 46.70
CA ILE A 158 -37.54 27.77 45.37
C ILE A 158 -36.22 28.14 44.70
N LEU A 159 -35.27 28.72 45.44
CA LEU A 159 -33.94 29.04 44.93
C LEU A 159 -33.17 27.78 44.51
N GLU A 160 -33.16 26.74 45.35
CA GLU A 160 -32.52 25.45 45.06
C GLU A 160 -33.13 24.77 43.82
N LYS A 161 -34.46 24.87 43.62
CA LYS A 161 -35.11 24.37 42.40
C LYS A 161 -34.68 25.15 41.15
N ILE A 162 -34.59 26.48 41.23
CA ILE A 162 -34.11 27.30 40.11
C ILE A 162 -32.67 26.95 39.77
N GLU A 163 -31.81 26.83 40.78
CA GLU A 163 -30.44 26.38 40.61
C GLU A 163 -30.42 25.02 39.90
N TYR A 164 -31.15 24.02 40.40
CA TYR A 164 -31.21 22.69 39.79
C TYR A 164 -31.58 22.73 38.30
N HIS A 165 -32.57 23.55 37.92
CA HIS A 165 -32.93 23.73 36.51
C HIS A 165 -31.81 24.40 35.69
N GLU A 166 -31.13 25.42 36.23
CA GLU A 166 -29.95 26.00 35.57
C GLU A 166 -28.81 24.96 35.40
N TRP A 167 -28.58 24.12 36.41
CA TRP A 167 -27.60 23.03 36.37
C TRP A 167 -27.98 21.99 35.30
N ALA A 168 -29.25 21.59 35.23
CA ALA A 168 -29.75 20.65 34.22
C ALA A 168 -29.59 21.19 32.79
N ASP A 169 -29.84 22.49 32.59
CA ASP A 169 -29.64 23.16 31.31
C ASP A 169 -28.17 23.23 30.89
N ARG A 170 -27.28 23.54 31.83
CA ARG A 170 -25.82 23.51 31.59
C ARG A 170 -25.38 22.11 31.21
N GLU A 171 -25.85 21.10 31.92
CA GLU A 171 -25.54 19.70 31.67
C GLU A 171 -26.02 19.25 30.28
N LYS A 172 -27.25 19.65 29.88
CA LYS A 172 -27.77 19.40 28.54
C LYS A 172 -26.89 20.02 27.46
N ARG A 173 -26.45 21.28 27.63
CA ARG A 173 -25.56 21.97 26.67
C ARG A 173 -24.19 21.28 26.58
N ILE A 174 -23.64 20.82 27.72
CA ILE A 174 -22.40 20.06 27.75
C ILE A 174 -22.56 18.76 26.94
N LYS A 175 -23.66 18.03 27.13
CA LYS A 175 -23.97 16.80 26.37
C LYS A 175 -24.09 17.08 24.86
N GLU A 176 -24.81 18.13 24.45
CA GLU A 176 -24.92 18.50 23.04
C GLU A 176 -23.56 18.83 22.42
N LEU A 177 -22.69 19.54 23.15
CA LEU A 177 -21.32 19.81 22.71
C LEU A 177 -20.48 18.54 22.61
N GLN A 178 -20.61 17.62 23.58
CA GLN A 178 -19.94 16.33 23.55
C GLN A 178 -20.42 15.48 22.37
N GLU A 179 -21.72 15.46 22.08
CA GLU A 179 -22.27 14.76 20.92
C GLU A 179 -21.77 15.34 19.59
N LYS A 180 -21.73 16.67 19.46
CA LYS A 180 -21.14 17.34 18.28
C LYS A 180 -19.67 16.94 18.12
N LYS A 181 -18.89 16.95 19.20
CA LYS A 181 -17.48 16.48 19.19
C LYS A 181 -17.38 15.00 18.82
N MET A 182 -18.26 14.15 19.36
CA MET A 182 -18.30 12.71 19.05
C MET A 182 -18.65 12.44 17.59
N LYS A 183 -19.58 13.19 17.00
CA LYS A 183 -19.92 13.09 15.57
C LYS A 183 -18.73 13.46 14.70
N LEU A 184 -18.02 14.55 15.02
CA LEU A 184 -16.80 14.93 14.31
C LEU A 184 -15.71 13.86 14.45
N LEU A 185 -15.50 13.32 15.66
CA LEU A 185 -14.52 12.28 15.92
C LEU A 185 -14.84 10.99 15.12
N LYS A 186 -16.11 10.57 15.08
CA LYS A 186 -16.54 9.42 14.26
C LYS A 186 -16.21 9.65 12.78
N ARG A 187 -16.49 10.84 12.25
CA ARG A 187 -16.16 11.18 10.85
C ARG A 187 -14.66 11.09 10.58
N VAL A 188 -13.84 11.64 11.48
CA VAL A 188 -12.37 11.58 11.37
C VAL A 188 -11.85 10.14 11.44
N ILE A 189 -12.44 9.30 12.31
CA ILE A 189 -12.07 7.88 12.41
C ILE A 189 -12.39 7.15 11.11
N ILE A 190 -13.60 7.34 10.57
CA ILE A 190 -14.02 6.74 9.30
C ILE A 190 -13.07 7.16 8.17
N GLN A 191 -12.80 8.46 8.03
CA GLN A 191 -11.87 8.96 7.00
C GLN A 191 -10.47 8.36 7.14
N ARG A 192 -9.95 8.28 8.35
CA ARG A 192 -8.64 7.67 8.61
C ARG A 192 -8.65 6.17 8.25
N ASP A 193 -9.74 5.46 8.50
CA ASP A 193 -9.85 4.04 8.21
C ASP A 193 -10.05 3.77 6.70
N THR A 194 -10.78 4.64 5.97
CA THR A 194 -10.86 4.56 4.50
C THR A 194 -9.49 4.83 3.87
N GLU A 195 -8.78 5.88 4.30
CA GLU A 195 -7.42 6.16 3.79
C GLU A 195 -6.43 5.03 4.06
N LYS A 196 -6.59 4.30 5.17
CA LYS A 196 -5.80 3.10 5.47
C LYS A 196 -6.20 1.94 4.57
N ALA A 197 -7.50 1.73 4.37
CA ALA A 197 -8.00 0.68 3.48
C ALA A 197 -7.51 0.88 2.05
N ASP A 198 -7.54 2.12 1.54
CA ASP A 198 -7.08 2.44 0.18
C ASP A 198 -5.57 2.16 0.00
N LYS A 199 -4.76 2.48 1.01
CA LYS A 199 -3.32 2.15 1.00
C LYS A 199 -3.07 0.66 0.99
N ILE A 200 -3.80 -0.09 1.82
CA ILE A 200 -3.71 -1.55 1.86
C ILE A 200 -4.15 -2.14 0.52
N PHE A 201 -5.25 -1.64 -0.05
CA PHE A 201 -5.76 -2.08 -1.34
C PHE A 201 -4.72 -1.88 -2.45
N TYR A 202 -4.10 -0.71 -2.52
CA TYR A 202 -3.04 -0.41 -3.47
C TYR A 202 -1.82 -1.33 -3.33
N GLU A 203 -1.39 -1.62 -2.09
CA GLU A 203 -0.29 -2.56 -1.85
C GLU A 203 -0.65 -3.98 -2.28
N VAL A 204 -1.86 -4.44 -1.98
CA VAL A 204 -2.37 -5.75 -2.40
C VAL A 204 -2.44 -5.84 -3.92
N GLU A 205 -2.97 -4.82 -4.59
CA GLU A 205 -3.06 -4.77 -6.05
C GLU A 205 -1.68 -4.84 -6.70
N LYS A 206 -0.70 -4.10 -6.17
CA LYS A 206 0.69 -4.17 -6.64
C LYS A 206 1.28 -5.58 -6.51
N VAL A 207 0.99 -6.28 -5.42
CA VAL A 207 1.42 -7.67 -5.21
C VAL A 207 0.73 -8.61 -6.22
N ILE A 208 -0.56 -8.40 -6.49
CA ILE A 208 -1.31 -9.18 -7.49
C ILE A 208 -0.72 -8.97 -8.88
N GLN A 209 -0.52 -7.72 -9.30
CA GLN A 209 0.07 -7.39 -10.61
C GLN A 209 1.45 -8.05 -10.80
N ASN A 210 2.30 -8.05 -9.76
CA ASN A 210 3.60 -8.72 -9.83
C ASN A 210 3.45 -10.25 -9.94
N ARG A 211 2.50 -10.84 -9.22
CA ARG A 211 2.20 -12.27 -9.33
C ARG A 211 1.67 -12.64 -10.70
N ASP A 212 0.82 -11.81 -11.29
CA ASP A 212 0.26 -12.06 -12.62
C ASP A 212 1.34 -11.93 -13.70
N LYS A 213 2.21 -10.92 -13.64
CA LYS A 213 3.40 -10.84 -14.52
C LYS A 213 4.28 -12.08 -14.44
N ASN A 214 4.52 -12.60 -13.23
CA ASN A 214 5.29 -13.82 -13.05
C ASN A 214 4.57 -15.06 -13.62
N LYS A 215 3.24 -15.15 -13.46
CA LYS A 215 2.44 -16.21 -14.09
C LYS A 215 2.51 -16.13 -15.60
N ASP A 216 2.41 -14.93 -16.17
CA ASP A 216 2.46 -14.73 -17.63
C ASP A 216 3.82 -15.17 -18.20
N GLN A 217 4.92 -14.83 -17.54
CA GLN A 217 6.25 -15.32 -17.92
C GLN A 217 6.37 -16.85 -17.85
N ILE A 218 5.78 -17.46 -16.82
CA ILE A 218 5.74 -18.92 -16.69
C ILE A 218 4.91 -19.54 -17.82
N ILE A 219 3.74 -18.96 -18.12
CA ILE A 219 2.87 -19.41 -19.22
C ILE A 219 3.59 -19.28 -20.56
N GLU A 220 4.26 -18.17 -20.83
CA GLU A 220 5.03 -17.95 -22.05
C GLU A 220 6.15 -18.99 -22.22
N ASN A 221 6.86 -19.31 -21.13
CA ASN A 221 7.88 -20.36 -21.14
C ASN A 221 7.26 -21.74 -21.42
N PHE A 222 6.13 -22.08 -20.79
CA PHE A 222 5.40 -23.31 -21.07
C PHE A 222 4.90 -23.39 -22.51
N GLU A 223 4.44 -22.28 -23.10
CA GLU A 223 4.02 -22.23 -24.50
C GLU A 223 5.20 -22.45 -25.45
N LYS A 224 6.36 -21.86 -25.16
CA LYS A 224 7.61 -22.11 -25.90
C LYS A 224 8.06 -23.57 -25.80
N GLU A 225 7.99 -24.17 -24.62
CA GLU A 225 8.30 -25.59 -24.42
C GLU A 225 7.33 -26.49 -25.19
N LYS A 226 6.02 -26.24 -25.06
CA LYS A 226 4.98 -26.95 -25.80
C LYS A 226 5.21 -26.85 -27.32
N ALA A 227 5.55 -25.68 -27.84
CA ALA A 227 5.84 -25.50 -29.26
C ALA A 227 7.09 -26.30 -29.71
N LYS A 228 8.16 -26.32 -28.89
CA LYS A 228 9.35 -27.15 -29.14
C LYS A 228 9.01 -28.63 -29.13
N ASP A 229 8.21 -29.08 -28.17
CA ASP A 229 7.81 -30.49 -28.07
C ASP A 229 6.95 -30.93 -29.25
N ILE A 230 5.98 -30.11 -29.67
CA ILE A 230 5.17 -30.37 -30.86
C ILE A 230 6.07 -30.47 -32.10
N ARG A 231 7.02 -29.54 -32.27
CA ARG A 231 7.99 -29.56 -33.38
C ARG A 231 8.84 -30.84 -33.34
N ASN A 232 9.37 -31.20 -32.18
CA ASN A 232 10.20 -32.39 -32.00
C ASN A 232 9.41 -33.67 -32.33
N GLN A 233 8.17 -33.77 -31.85
CA GLN A 233 7.28 -34.88 -32.19
C GLN A 233 6.99 -34.96 -33.68
N PHE A 234 6.80 -33.83 -34.36
CA PHE A 234 6.59 -33.79 -35.80
C PHE A 234 7.83 -34.29 -36.57
N ILE A 235 9.03 -33.83 -36.18
CA ILE A 235 10.30 -34.28 -36.75
C ILE A 235 10.50 -35.79 -36.50
N GLN A 236 10.27 -36.26 -35.28
CA GLN A 236 10.39 -37.68 -34.93
C GLN A 236 9.40 -38.53 -35.74
N LYS A 237 8.14 -38.09 -35.91
CA LYS A 237 7.17 -38.78 -36.77
C LYS A 237 7.65 -38.83 -38.21
N LYS A 238 8.15 -37.71 -38.78
CA LYS A 238 8.72 -37.67 -40.15
C LYS A 238 9.87 -38.68 -40.30
N ASN A 239 10.79 -38.72 -39.33
CA ASN A 239 11.94 -39.62 -39.36
C ASN A 239 11.53 -41.09 -39.17
N ASN A 240 10.61 -41.39 -38.25
CA ASN A 240 10.09 -42.74 -38.05
C ASN A 240 9.32 -43.25 -39.28
N LEU A 241 8.60 -42.38 -39.99
CA LEU A 241 7.99 -42.76 -41.26
C LEU A 241 9.06 -43.11 -42.31
N LYS A 242 10.12 -42.30 -42.44
CA LYS A 242 11.24 -42.60 -43.35
C LYS A 242 11.90 -43.94 -43.05
N THR A 243 12.09 -44.30 -41.78
CA THR A 243 12.71 -45.58 -41.39
C THR A 243 11.79 -46.77 -41.60
N ILE A 244 10.47 -46.65 -41.36
CA ILE A 244 9.50 -47.73 -41.59
C ILE A 244 9.39 -48.06 -43.09
N PHE A 245 9.48 -47.07 -43.97
CA PHE A 245 9.41 -47.28 -45.42
C PHE A 245 10.75 -47.64 -46.08
N ASN A 246 11.87 -47.76 -45.33
CA ASN A 246 13.21 -48.05 -45.87
C ASN A 246 13.58 -47.22 -47.11
N GLN A 247 13.12 -45.97 -47.18
CA GLN A 247 13.48 -45.08 -48.27
C GLN A 247 14.94 -44.65 -48.05
N GLN A 248 15.86 -45.18 -48.87
CA GLN A 248 17.12 -44.47 -49.10
C GLN A 248 16.74 -43.06 -49.55
N THR A 249 17.34 -42.04 -48.93
CA THR A 249 17.12 -40.65 -49.33
C THR A 249 17.56 -40.51 -50.77
N ASP A 250 16.63 -40.20 -51.67
CA ASP A 250 16.97 -39.93 -53.06
C ASP A 250 17.75 -38.61 -53.11
N ILE A 251 18.86 -38.61 -53.85
CA ILE A 251 19.67 -37.41 -54.05
C ILE A 251 18.79 -36.30 -54.62
N VAL A 252 17.86 -36.66 -55.51
CA VAL A 252 16.90 -35.70 -56.11
C VAL A 252 16.02 -35.03 -55.06
N ASP A 253 15.57 -35.77 -54.04
CA ASP A 253 14.76 -35.21 -52.94
C ASP A 253 15.59 -34.28 -52.05
N ASP A 254 16.83 -34.65 -51.75
CA ASP A 254 17.76 -33.79 -51.01
C ASP A 254 18.12 -32.53 -51.82
N MET A 255 18.17 -32.62 -53.15
CA MET A 255 18.38 -31.47 -54.02
C MET A 255 17.19 -30.52 -54.06
N ASN A 256 15.97 -31.06 -54.01
CA ASN A 256 14.73 -30.29 -53.98
C ASN A 256 14.48 -29.63 -52.61
N ASP A 257 14.91 -30.26 -51.51
CA ASP A 257 14.88 -29.68 -50.18
C ASP A 257 16.05 -28.67 -50.03
N TYR A 258 15.78 -27.38 -50.22
CA TYR A 258 16.80 -26.31 -50.07
C TYR A 258 17.42 -26.21 -48.66
N THR A 259 16.79 -26.81 -47.65
CA THR A 259 17.31 -26.90 -46.27
C THR A 259 18.09 -28.19 -46.00
N SER A 260 18.23 -29.07 -46.99
CA SER A 260 19.00 -30.31 -46.84
C SER A 260 20.49 -29.99 -46.68
N ASN A 261 21.24 -30.96 -46.15
CA ASN A 261 22.69 -30.84 -46.06
C ASN A 261 23.36 -30.71 -47.44
N TYR A 262 22.70 -31.10 -48.54
CA TYR A 262 23.28 -30.97 -49.87
C TYR A 262 23.36 -29.50 -50.31
N ASN A 263 22.29 -28.74 -50.08
CA ASN A 263 22.20 -27.34 -50.49
C ASN A 263 22.78 -26.39 -49.43
N LEU A 264 22.63 -26.72 -48.15
CA LEU A 264 23.12 -25.91 -47.04
C LEU A 264 23.75 -26.79 -45.95
N GLU A 265 25.07 -26.87 -45.97
CA GLU A 265 25.83 -27.63 -44.98
C GLU A 265 25.85 -26.89 -43.64
N LEU A 266 25.29 -27.50 -42.59
CA LEU A 266 25.31 -26.95 -41.24
C LEU A 266 26.64 -27.24 -40.53
N GLU A 267 27.21 -26.24 -39.86
CA GLU A 267 28.51 -26.34 -39.14
C GLU A 267 28.52 -27.45 -38.07
N ARG A 268 27.36 -27.78 -37.48
CA ARG A 268 27.23 -28.88 -36.51
C ARG A 268 27.64 -30.23 -37.11
N ASN A 269 27.60 -30.39 -38.43
CA ASN A 269 28.02 -31.62 -39.11
C ASN A 269 29.55 -31.68 -39.33
N GLY A 270 30.31 -30.70 -38.82
CA GLY A 270 31.77 -30.64 -38.93
C GLY A 270 32.29 -30.18 -40.30
N ILE A 271 31.38 -29.71 -41.17
CA ILE A 271 31.72 -29.17 -42.48
C ILE A 271 31.72 -27.65 -42.36
N ILE A 272 32.89 -27.05 -42.60
CA ILE A 272 33.05 -25.60 -42.61
C ILE A 272 32.79 -25.17 -44.06
N PRO A 273 31.73 -24.39 -44.34
CA PRO A 273 31.47 -23.93 -45.69
C PRO A 273 32.70 -23.17 -46.22
N PRO A 274 33.14 -23.41 -47.47
CA PRO A 274 34.26 -22.69 -48.03
C PRO A 274 33.94 -21.19 -48.03
N LYS A 275 34.83 -20.38 -47.42
CA LYS A 275 34.71 -18.92 -47.49
C LYS A 275 34.70 -18.52 -48.97
N ILE A 276 33.70 -17.77 -49.39
CA ILE A 276 33.49 -17.36 -50.79
C ILE A 276 34.60 -16.40 -51.29
N ASP A 277 35.48 -15.93 -50.41
CA ASP A 277 36.47 -14.89 -50.72
C ASP A 277 37.90 -15.41 -50.90
N GLU A 278 38.08 -16.38 -51.79
CA GLU A 278 39.29 -16.43 -52.60
C GLU A 278 38.86 -16.71 -54.05
N PRO A 279 38.87 -15.71 -54.96
CA PRO A 279 38.84 -16.03 -56.37
C PRO A 279 40.07 -16.91 -56.58
N THR A 280 39.87 -18.15 -57.00
CA THR A 280 40.93 -18.89 -57.70
C THR A 280 41.16 -18.16 -59.01
N SER A 281 41.79 -16.99 -58.92
CA SER A 281 42.38 -16.32 -60.06
C SER A 281 43.53 -17.23 -60.45
N ASN A 282 43.22 -18.21 -61.28
CA ASN A 282 44.18 -18.65 -62.27
C ASN A 282 44.48 -17.38 -63.05
N LYS A 283 45.46 -16.62 -62.58
CA LYS A 283 46.05 -15.49 -63.27
C LYS A 283 46.56 -16.11 -64.56
N ILE A 284 45.75 -16.02 -65.62
CA ILE A 284 46.22 -16.27 -66.95
C ILE A 284 47.16 -15.10 -67.18
N ASP A 285 48.45 -15.34 -66.97
CA ASP A 285 49.50 -14.38 -67.29
C ASP A 285 49.42 -14.16 -68.80
N ASN A 286 48.60 -13.18 -69.20
CA ASN A 286 48.44 -12.71 -70.58
C ASN A 286 49.69 -11.92 -70.99
N LEU A 287 50.85 -12.56 -70.92
CA LEU A 287 52.11 -12.16 -71.53
C LEU A 287 52.57 -13.35 -72.39
N LEU A 288 51.76 -13.69 -73.39
CA LEU A 288 52.10 -14.67 -74.41
C LEU A 288 53.22 -14.10 -75.29
N ASN A 289 54.46 -14.51 -75.02
CA ASN A 289 55.56 -14.35 -75.97
C ASN A 289 55.40 -15.42 -77.07
N THR A 290 55.83 -15.17 -78.31
CA THR A 290 55.63 -16.13 -79.43
C THR A 290 56.27 -17.49 -79.16
N ASN A 291 57.32 -17.52 -78.33
CA ASN A 291 58.00 -18.74 -77.90
C ASN A 291 57.20 -19.58 -76.88
N ASP A 292 56.31 -18.94 -76.10
CA ASP A 292 55.51 -19.63 -75.09
C ASP A 292 54.33 -20.37 -75.73
N ILE A 293 53.79 -19.84 -76.83
CA ILE A 293 52.79 -20.54 -77.65
C ILE A 293 53.36 -21.85 -78.17
N ASP A 294 54.56 -21.87 -78.75
CA ASP A 294 55.19 -23.12 -79.24
C ASP A 294 55.43 -24.16 -78.12
N SER A 295 55.72 -23.70 -76.90
CA SER A 295 55.83 -24.59 -75.74
C SER A 295 54.47 -25.18 -75.34
N LEU A 296 53.40 -24.37 -75.40
CA LEU A 296 52.03 -24.83 -75.15
C LEU A 296 51.56 -25.78 -76.25
N THR A 297 51.83 -25.48 -77.53
CA THR A 297 51.49 -26.35 -78.65
C THR A 297 52.24 -27.68 -78.56
N ARG A 298 53.50 -27.69 -78.12
CA ARG A 298 54.24 -28.94 -77.86
C ARG A 298 53.69 -29.74 -76.68
N THR A 299 53.24 -29.09 -75.61
CA THR A 299 52.63 -29.80 -74.46
C THR A 299 51.23 -30.33 -74.79
N PHE A 300 50.40 -29.55 -75.48
CA PHE A 300 49.12 -30.00 -76.02
C PHE A 300 49.29 -31.13 -77.04
N ASN A 301 50.27 -31.03 -77.97
CA ASN A 301 50.55 -32.10 -78.92
C ASN A 301 51.12 -33.36 -78.25
N LYS A 302 51.88 -33.25 -77.15
CA LYS A 302 52.22 -34.41 -76.30
C LYS A 302 51.00 -35.03 -75.60
N SER A 303 50.01 -34.23 -75.22
CA SER A 303 48.75 -34.73 -74.63
C SER A 303 47.83 -35.37 -75.67
N LEU A 304 47.82 -34.86 -76.91
CA LEU A 304 47.12 -35.49 -78.02
C LEU A 304 47.84 -36.77 -78.49
N ASP A 305 49.17 -36.75 -78.60
CA ASP A 305 49.99 -37.91 -78.99
C ASP A 305 50.01 -39.00 -77.89
N SER A 306 49.75 -38.66 -76.62
CA SER A 306 49.52 -39.65 -75.56
C SER A 306 48.11 -40.24 -75.58
N MET A 307 47.14 -39.55 -76.19
CA MET A 307 45.78 -40.05 -76.42
C MET A 307 45.73 -41.04 -77.60
N TYR A 308 46.67 -40.93 -78.54
CA TYR A 308 46.87 -41.84 -79.67
C TYR A 308 48.00 -42.87 -79.47
N LYS A 309 48.65 -42.90 -78.30
CA LYS A 309 49.51 -44.01 -77.87
C LYS A 309 48.71 -45.00 -77.03
N ASP A 310 48.47 -46.17 -77.61
CA ASP A 310 48.02 -47.43 -77.00
C ASP A 310 47.52 -47.33 -75.56
N LYS A 311 46.20 -47.22 -75.42
CA LYS A 311 45.50 -47.42 -74.15
C LYS A 311 45.90 -48.78 -73.57
N LYS A 312 46.62 -48.78 -72.45
CA LYS A 312 46.87 -49.96 -71.60
C LYS A 312 45.54 -50.47 -71.03
N TYR A 313 44.77 -51.22 -71.83
CA TYR A 313 43.52 -51.89 -71.42
C TYR A 313 43.74 -53.23 -70.70
N ASP A 314 44.97 -53.63 -70.36
CA ASP A 314 45.23 -54.99 -69.90
C ASP A 314 45.20 -55.25 -68.38
N LYS A 315 45.02 -54.22 -67.54
CA LYS A 315 44.93 -54.41 -66.06
C LYS A 315 43.51 -54.38 -65.49
N LEU A 316 42.57 -53.66 -66.10
CA LEU A 316 41.16 -53.64 -65.65
C LEU A 316 40.38 -54.88 -66.13
N SER A 317 40.68 -55.38 -67.34
CA SER A 317 40.04 -56.57 -67.92
C SER A 317 40.20 -57.84 -67.07
N LYS A 318 41.31 -58.00 -66.35
CA LYS A 318 41.55 -59.18 -65.50
C LYS A 318 40.70 -59.20 -64.23
N TYR A 319 40.35 -58.03 -63.68
CA TYR A 319 39.55 -57.93 -62.46
C TYR A 319 38.04 -58.09 -62.76
N GLU A 320 37.57 -57.52 -63.88
CA GLU A 320 36.22 -57.70 -64.39
C GLU A 320 35.96 -59.15 -64.85
N LYS A 321 36.93 -59.81 -65.50
CA LYS A 321 36.83 -61.23 -65.87
C LYS A 321 36.77 -62.17 -64.65
N LYS A 322 37.33 -61.78 -63.50
CA LYS A 322 37.31 -62.58 -62.26
C LYS A 322 35.95 -62.48 -61.56
N LYS A 323 35.42 -61.27 -61.39
CA LYS A 323 34.05 -61.06 -60.87
C LYS A 323 32.99 -61.69 -61.77
N ASN A 324 33.14 -61.59 -63.10
CA ASN A 324 32.21 -62.22 -64.04
C ASN A 324 32.27 -63.75 -63.98
N LYS A 325 33.45 -64.36 -63.74
CA LYS A 325 33.58 -65.80 -63.51
C LYS A 325 32.89 -66.26 -62.22
N ASP A 326 33.05 -65.51 -61.13
CA ASP A 326 32.39 -65.83 -59.85
C ASP A 326 30.86 -65.72 -59.96
N VAL A 327 30.34 -64.69 -60.65
CA VAL A 327 28.90 -64.54 -60.93
C VAL A 327 28.39 -65.71 -61.79
N ILE A 328 29.11 -66.07 -62.84
CA ILE A 328 28.76 -67.20 -63.71
C ILE A 328 28.78 -68.54 -62.92
N ASP A 329 29.77 -68.78 -62.06
CA ASP A 329 29.83 -69.96 -61.19
C ASP A 329 28.69 -70.00 -60.16
N THR A 330 28.25 -68.84 -59.63
CA THR A 330 27.07 -68.78 -58.75
C THR A 330 25.78 -69.10 -59.48
N PHE A 331 25.61 -68.63 -60.72
CA PHE A 331 24.46 -68.96 -61.56
C PHE A 331 24.44 -70.44 -61.95
N TYR A 332 25.59 -71.04 -62.31
CA TYR A 332 25.68 -72.48 -62.58
C TYR A 332 25.39 -73.33 -61.32
N ARG A 333 25.78 -72.88 -60.13
CA ARG A 333 25.41 -73.54 -58.86
C ARG A 333 23.93 -73.43 -58.52
N TYR A 334 23.27 -72.33 -58.91
CA TYR A 334 21.84 -72.12 -58.70
C TYR A 334 21.01 -72.98 -59.66
N LEU A 335 21.35 -72.99 -60.95
CA LEU A 335 20.67 -73.82 -61.96
C LEU A 335 20.86 -75.32 -61.69
N ASN A 336 22.04 -75.75 -61.23
CA ASN A 336 22.28 -77.14 -60.84
C ASN A 336 21.67 -77.52 -59.47
N LYS A 337 21.13 -76.57 -58.69
CA LYS A 337 20.42 -76.82 -57.42
C LYS A 337 18.93 -77.10 -57.61
N GLU A 338 18.33 -76.70 -58.72
CA GLU A 338 16.91 -76.89 -59.01
C GLU A 338 16.55 -78.28 -59.60
N GLU A 339 17.52 -79.18 -59.82
CA GLU A 339 17.28 -80.53 -60.37
C GLU A 339 17.23 -81.68 -59.36
N LYS A 340 17.26 -81.44 -58.04
CA LYS A 340 17.01 -82.52 -57.05
C LYS A 340 15.60 -82.46 -56.48
N GLN A 341 14.67 -83.14 -57.16
CA GLN A 341 13.41 -83.59 -56.58
C GLN A 341 13.68 -84.49 -55.37
N TYR A 342 13.04 -84.26 -54.23
CA TYR A 342 12.43 -85.31 -53.38
C TYR A 342 11.38 -84.70 -52.44
N THR A 343 10.33 -85.49 -52.28
CA THR A 343 9.05 -85.35 -51.59
C THR A 343 9.16 -85.03 -50.10
N CYS A 344 8.31 -84.14 -49.60
CA CYS A 344 8.10 -83.94 -48.16
C CYS A 344 6.96 -84.83 -47.68
N ASP A 345 7.28 -85.80 -46.82
CA ASP A 345 6.37 -86.27 -45.78
C ASP A 345 7.16 -86.39 -44.47
N ASP A 346 6.53 -85.87 -43.42
CA ASP A 346 6.54 -86.35 -42.04
C ASP A 346 7.70 -86.12 -41.03
N TYR A 347 7.24 -85.79 -39.81
CA TYR A 347 7.83 -85.89 -38.46
C TYR A 347 8.85 -84.82 -38.03
N LEU A 348 8.54 -83.91 -37.09
CA LEU A 348 8.22 -84.00 -35.64
C LEU A 348 9.42 -83.51 -34.79
N ILE A 349 9.19 -82.38 -34.12
CA ILE A 349 9.49 -82.04 -32.71
C ILE A 349 10.80 -82.59 -32.10
N SER A 350 11.68 -81.68 -31.68
CA SER A 350 12.27 -81.74 -30.33
C SER A 350 12.75 -80.37 -29.84
N ASP A 351 12.06 -79.89 -28.81
CA ASP A 351 12.31 -78.69 -28.02
C ASP A 351 13.65 -78.71 -27.25
N THR A 352 14.15 -77.54 -26.82
CA THR A 352 14.25 -77.18 -25.39
C THR A 352 14.83 -75.77 -25.15
N ASN A 353 13.93 -74.90 -24.65
CA ASN A 353 14.08 -74.03 -23.48
C ASN A 353 15.17 -72.92 -23.44
N LYS A 354 14.75 -71.65 -23.56
CA LYS A 354 14.55 -70.75 -22.40
C LYS A 354 14.10 -69.32 -22.75
N THR A 355 13.08 -68.92 -21.99
CA THR A 355 12.70 -67.57 -21.53
C THR A 355 12.09 -66.56 -22.51
N ALA A 356 10.78 -66.46 -22.36
CA ALA A 356 9.84 -65.50 -22.93
C ALA A 356 10.20 -64.01 -22.71
N LYS A 357 10.09 -63.24 -23.79
CA LYS A 357 9.35 -61.97 -23.79
C LYS A 357 8.32 -62.04 -24.93
N LYS A 358 7.09 -62.41 -24.60
CA LYS A 358 5.92 -62.29 -25.49
C LYS A 358 5.72 -60.81 -25.79
N MET A 359 6.18 -60.37 -26.95
CA MET A 359 5.56 -59.24 -27.62
C MET A 359 4.21 -59.76 -28.14
N GLN A 360 3.11 -59.24 -27.61
CA GLN A 360 1.77 -59.49 -28.14
C GLN A 360 1.72 -58.99 -29.58
N CYS A 361 1.87 -59.89 -30.55
CA CYS A 361 1.25 -59.74 -31.85
C CYS A 361 -0.26 -59.92 -31.61
N ILE A 362 -0.96 -58.80 -31.48
CA ILE A 362 -2.43 -58.78 -31.44
C ILE A 362 -2.88 -59.37 -32.78
N LYS A 363 -3.47 -60.57 -32.72
CA LYS A 363 -4.29 -61.12 -33.81
C LYS A 363 -5.28 -60.02 -34.23
N ILE A 364 -5.20 -59.56 -35.48
CA ILE A 364 -6.24 -58.71 -36.05
C ILE A 364 -7.52 -59.54 -36.01
N ASN A 365 -8.42 -59.16 -35.10
CA ASN A 365 -9.75 -59.74 -35.02
C ASN A 365 -10.55 -59.12 -36.16
N PHE A 366 -10.88 -59.90 -37.19
CA PHE A 366 -11.83 -59.42 -38.20
C PHE A 366 -13.18 -59.22 -37.49
N PRO A 367 -13.78 -58.01 -37.56
CA PRO A 367 -15.08 -57.79 -36.93
C PRO A 367 -16.12 -58.67 -37.63
N SER A 368 -16.91 -59.39 -36.85
CA SER A 368 -18.09 -60.11 -37.33
C SER A 368 -19.05 -59.10 -37.94
N ILE A 369 -19.45 -59.34 -39.19
CA ILE A 369 -20.46 -58.53 -39.88
C ILE A 369 -21.81 -58.90 -39.27
N ASP A 370 -22.32 -58.05 -38.39
CA ASP A 370 -23.71 -58.12 -37.97
C ASP A 370 -24.58 -57.73 -39.16
N ILE A 371 -25.46 -58.62 -39.61
CA ILE A 371 -26.44 -58.34 -40.66
C ILE A 371 -27.46 -57.35 -40.05
N LYS A 372 -27.28 -56.07 -40.33
CA LYS A 372 -28.15 -55.00 -39.85
C LYS A 372 -29.50 -55.01 -40.57
N ASN A 373 -30.52 -54.50 -39.88
CA ASN A 373 -31.88 -54.43 -40.41
C ASN A 373 -31.95 -53.36 -41.53
N SER A 374 -32.81 -53.55 -42.55
CA SER A 374 -32.87 -52.66 -43.74
C SER A 374 -33.06 -51.16 -43.41
N GLU A 375 -33.65 -50.84 -42.27
CA GLU A 375 -33.88 -49.45 -41.84
C GLU A 375 -32.60 -48.78 -41.32
N GLU A 376 -31.74 -49.51 -40.60
CA GLU A 376 -30.46 -48.99 -40.10
C GLU A 376 -29.49 -48.70 -41.26
N ASP A 377 -29.50 -49.53 -42.31
CA ASP A 377 -28.74 -49.29 -43.53
C ASP A 377 -29.21 -48.02 -44.27
N THR A 378 -30.51 -47.72 -44.27
CA THR A 378 -31.02 -46.47 -44.86
C THR A 378 -30.62 -45.25 -44.04
N PHE A 379 -30.61 -45.39 -42.71
CA PHE A 379 -30.14 -44.33 -41.81
C PHE A 379 -28.65 -44.06 -42.01
N GLU A 380 -27.82 -45.10 -42.07
CA GLU A 380 -26.38 -44.96 -42.32
C GLU A 380 -26.10 -44.39 -43.72
N LYS A 381 -26.85 -44.77 -44.75
CA LYS A 381 -26.75 -44.16 -46.09
C LYS A 381 -27.12 -42.68 -46.10
N ASN A 382 -28.17 -42.29 -45.38
CA ASN A 382 -28.57 -40.88 -45.25
C ASN A 382 -27.53 -40.06 -44.47
N VAL A 383 -26.96 -40.64 -43.41
CA VAL A 383 -25.85 -40.04 -42.64
C VAL A 383 -24.61 -39.87 -43.52
N LEU A 384 -24.27 -40.88 -44.34
CA LEU A 384 -23.16 -40.81 -45.29
C LEU A 384 -23.39 -39.74 -46.36
N TYR A 385 -24.63 -39.62 -46.86
CA TYR A 385 -25.00 -38.58 -47.81
C TYR A 385 -24.85 -37.17 -47.20
N LEU A 386 -25.33 -36.98 -45.98
CA LEU A 386 -25.16 -35.74 -45.24
C LEU A 386 -23.67 -35.42 -45.01
N GLN A 387 -22.88 -36.42 -44.65
CA GLN A 387 -21.44 -36.27 -44.46
C GLN A 387 -20.74 -35.86 -45.76
N ASN A 388 -21.10 -36.46 -46.89
CA ASN A 388 -20.56 -36.09 -48.20
C ASN A 388 -20.95 -34.67 -48.62
N LEU A 389 -22.17 -34.24 -48.30
CA LEU A 389 -22.64 -32.88 -48.59
C LEU A 389 -21.91 -31.83 -47.72
N LEU A 390 -21.69 -32.13 -46.43
CA LEU A 390 -20.91 -31.28 -45.54
C LEU A 390 -19.43 -31.22 -45.95
N ARG A 391 -18.82 -32.34 -46.35
CA ARG A 391 -17.46 -32.38 -46.90
C ARG A 391 -17.36 -31.55 -48.18
N GLY A 392 -18.32 -31.70 -49.10
CA GLY A 392 -18.38 -30.92 -50.34
C GLY A 392 -18.53 -29.42 -50.10
N LYS A 393 -19.38 -29.00 -49.14
CA LYS A 393 -19.50 -27.59 -48.73
C LYS A 393 -18.22 -27.06 -48.09
N ALA A 394 -17.56 -27.85 -47.25
CA ALA A 394 -16.29 -27.46 -46.63
C ALA A 394 -15.18 -27.26 -47.68
N ILE A 395 -15.09 -28.16 -48.66
CA ILE A 395 -14.13 -28.03 -49.78
C ILE A 395 -14.42 -26.78 -50.61
N LYS A 396 -15.69 -26.50 -50.94
CA LYS A 396 -16.05 -25.27 -51.66
C LYS A 396 -15.67 -24.01 -50.87
N LYS A 397 -15.93 -23.99 -49.56
CA LYS A 397 -15.55 -22.84 -48.71
C LYS A 397 -14.03 -22.65 -48.64
N LEU A 398 -13.26 -23.74 -48.50
CA LEU A 398 -11.79 -23.69 -48.56
C LEU A 398 -11.28 -23.20 -49.91
N MET A 399 -11.95 -23.58 -51.01
CA MET A 399 -11.60 -23.14 -52.36
C MET A 399 -11.92 -21.66 -52.58
N ASP A 400 -13.04 -21.16 -52.03
CA ASP A 400 -13.38 -19.74 -52.06
C ASP A 400 -12.40 -18.92 -51.20
N ASP A 401 -12.05 -19.39 -50.00
CA ASP A 401 -11.04 -18.76 -49.13
C ASP A 401 -9.66 -18.71 -49.82
N GLY A 402 -9.27 -19.80 -50.50
CA GLY A 402 -8.06 -19.86 -51.31
C GLY A 402 -8.09 -18.89 -52.50
N LYS A 403 -9.23 -18.80 -53.20
CA LYS A 403 -9.43 -17.82 -54.26
C LYS A 403 -9.29 -16.40 -53.73
N HIS A 404 -9.90 -16.08 -52.58
CA HIS A 404 -9.80 -14.77 -51.94
C HIS A 404 -8.37 -14.42 -51.53
N SER A 405 -7.63 -15.39 -50.99
CA SER A 405 -6.22 -15.21 -50.61
C SER A 405 -5.33 -14.93 -51.83
N CYS A 406 -5.72 -15.40 -53.00
CA CYS A 406 -4.99 -15.19 -54.25
C CYS A 406 -5.56 -14.05 -55.12
N ILE A 407 -6.53 -13.26 -54.64
CA ILE A 407 -7.11 -12.16 -55.43
C ILE A 407 -6.05 -11.14 -55.82
N ASP A 408 -5.21 -10.72 -54.88
CA ASP A 408 -4.19 -9.70 -55.11
C ASP A 408 -3.18 -10.18 -56.16
N LEU A 409 -2.72 -11.43 -56.05
CA LEU A 409 -1.85 -12.05 -57.05
C LEU A 409 -2.53 -12.18 -58.42
N ILE A 410 -3.82 -12.50 -58.47
CA ILE A 410 -4.58 -12.56 -59.73
C ILE A 410 -4.70 -11.18 -60.35
N GLU A 411 -4.87 -10.14 -59.53
CA GLU A 411 -4.92 -8.76 -59.99
C GLU A 411 -3.57 -8.28 -60.50
N GLU A 412 -2.48 -8.58 -59.79
CA GLU A 412 -1.11 -8.39 -60.27
C GLU A 412 -0.84 -9.12 -61.59
N LEU A 413 -1.20 -10.41 -61.70
CA LEU A 413 -1.02 -11.16 -62.96
C LEU A 413 -1.87 -10.58 -64.11
N LYS A 414 -3.05 -10.02 -63.80
CA LYS A 414 -3.87 -9.29 -64.78
C LYS A 414 -3.26 -7.95 -65.16
N THR A 415 -2.59 -7.24 -64.26
CA THR A 415 -1.86 -6.01 -64.60
C THR A 415 -0.62 -6.32 -65.43
N TYR A 416 0.15 -7.37 -65.10
CA TYR A 416 1.26 -7.86 -65.93
C TYR A 416 0.82 -8.29 -67.33
N ALA A 417 -0.30 -9.01 -67.44
CA ALA A 417 -0.86 -9.37 -68.76
C ALA A 417 -1.31 -8.15 -69.59
N LYS A 418 -1.66 -7.02 -68.94
CA LYS A 418 -1.92 -5.74 -69.62
C LYS A 418 -0.62 -5.03 -70.00
N ILE A 419 0.45 -5.17 -69.23
CA ILE A 419 1.77 -4.58 -69.51
C ILE A 419 2.36 -5.11 -70.83
N ASP A 420 2.09 -6.36 -71.21
CA ASP A 420 2.52 -6.93 -72.50
C ASP A 420 1.85 -6.28 -73.73
N GLN A 421 0.79 -5.48 -73.53
CA GLN A 421 0.05 -4.78 -74.60
C GLN A 421 0.56 -3.35 -74.87
N TYR A 422 1.41 -2.79 -74.02
CA TYR A 422 1.95 -1.42 -74.16
C TYR A 422 3.29 -1.39 -74.89
N SER A 423 3.51 -0.34 -75.68
CA SER A 423 4.75 -0.10 -76.45
C SER A 423 5.94 0.19 -75.50
N SER A 424 7.17 -0.15 -75.92
CA SER A 424 8.39 0.01 -75.10
C SER A 424 8.58 1.43 -74.53
N HIS A 425 8.03 2.45 -75.18
CA HIS A 425 8.16 3.85 -74.74
C HIS A 425 7.23 4.22 -73.58
N GLU A 426 6.07 3.58 -73.45
CA GLU A 426 5.16 3.77 -72.31
C GLU A 426 5.66 3.04 -71.05
N LYS A 427 6.39 1.92 -71.23
CA LYS A 427 7.04 1.20 -70.12
C LYS A 427 8.12 2.05 -69.45
N GLU A 428 8.98 2.69 -70.23
CA GLU A 428 10.03 3.58 -69.70
C GLU A 428 9.46 4.83 -69.00
N ALA A 429 8.32 5.35 -69.45
CA ALA A 429 7.67 6.50 -68.81
C ALA A 429 7.07 6.11 -67.45
N PHE A 430 6.40 4.96 -67.38
CA PHE A 430 5.80 4.45 -66.15
C PHE A 430 6.86 4.04 -65.11
N GLU A 431 7.97 3.44 -65.55
CA GLU A 431 9.12 3.16 -64.68
C GLU A 431 9.71 4.44 -64.09
N LYS A 432 9.88 5.50 -64.91
CA LYS A 432 10.41 6.79 -64.45
C LYS A 432 9.48 7.47 -63.45
N GLU A 433 8.17 7.48 -63.69
CA GLU A 433 7.19 8.02 -62.74
C GLU A 433 7.24 7.26 -61.41
N ASN A 434 7.25 5.93 -61.42
CA ASN A 434 7.39 5.13 -60.20
C ASN A 434 8.70 5.40 -59.46
N PHE A 435 9.84 5.57 -60.18
CA PHE A 435 11.11 5.90 -59.55
C PHE A 435 11.12 7.30 -58.92
N GLU A 436 10.39 8.26 -59.48
CA GLU A 436 10.24 9.59 -58.89
C GLU A 436 9.34 9.55 -57.66
N GLU A 437 8.24 8.81 -57.69
CA GLU A 437 7.39 8.56 -56.52
C GLU A 437 8.17 7.91 -55.37
N ILE A 438 8.90 6.83 -55.64
CA ILE A 438 9.72 6.13 -54.63
C ILE A 438 10.78 7.06 -54.03
N LYS A 439 11.37 7.96 -54.82
CA LYS A 439 12.31 8.96 -54.30
C LYS A 439 11.63 9.95 -53.37
N ILE A 440 10.48 10.48 -53.77
CA ILE A 440 9.71 11.44 -52.96
C ILE A 440 9.33 10.79 -51.63
N ASP A 441 8.85 9.54 -51.66
CA ASP A 441 8.51 8.78 -50.47
C ASP A 441 9.73 8.55 -49.56
N ALA A 442 10.88 8.18 -50.13
CA ALA A 442 12.11 8.01 -49.35
C ALA A 442 12.57 9.32 -48.68
N TYR A 443 12.38 10.48 -49.33
CA TYR A 443 12.68 11.78 -48.71
C TYR A 443 11.68 12.12 -47.61
N LEU A 444 10.39 11.85 -47.83
CA LEU A 444 9.34 12.06 -46.83
C LEU A 444 9.56 11.18 -45.59
N GLU A 445 9.87 9.90 -45.78
CA GLU A 445 10.21 8.97 -44.70
C GLU A 445 11.44 9.42 -43.91
N ASN A 446 12.47 9.94 -44.58
CA ASN A 446 13.66 10.46 -43.88
C ASN A 446 13.33 11.70 -43.03
N MET A 447 12.53 12.62 -43.56
CA MET A 447 12.09 13.81 -42.82
C MET A 447 11.21 13.42 -41.63
N GLN A 448 10.25 12.50 -41.83
CA GLN A 448 9.42 11.97 -40.75
C GLN A 448 10.26 11.23 -39.70
N GLY A 449 11.23 10.41 -40.14
CA GLY A 449 12.18 9.72 -39.27
C GLY A 449 12.98 10.66 -38.39
N LYS A 450 13.47 11.78 -38.95
CA LYS A 450 14.17 12.81 -38.16
C LYS A 450 13.27 13.47 -37.12
N TYR A 451 12.08 13.91 -37.51
CA TYR A 451 11.14 14.55 -36.57
C TYR A 451 10.69 13.58 -35.47
N THR A 452 10.40 12.32 -35.83
CA THR A 452 10.03 11.30 -34.83
C THR A 452 11.19 10.99 -33.88
N SER A 453 12.43 10.92 -34.37
CA SER A 453 13.62 10.74 -33.54
C SER A 453 13.83 11.91 -32.58
N GLU A 454 13.76 13.15 -33.06
CA GLU A 454 13.90 14.35 -32.23
C GLU A 454 12.80 14.43 -31.16
N LEU A 455 11.55 14.08 -31.54
CA LEU A 455 10.43 14.06 -30.62
C LEU A 455 10.61 12.98 -29.55
N LEU A 456 11.01 11.76 -29.93
CA LEU A 456 11.30 10.68 -28.99
C LEU A 456 12.45 11.02 -28.04
N ASP A 457 13.53 11.63 -28.54
CA ASP A 457 14.63 12.11 -27.70
C ASP A 457 14.17 13.20 -26.72
N SER A 458 13.34 14.14 -27.16
CA SER A 458 12.80 15.18 -26.29
C SER A 458 11.90 14.61 -25.19
N LEU A 459 11.03 13.65 -25.53
CA LEU A 459 10.17 12.95 -24.58
C LEU A 459 10.98 12.09 -23.61
N SER A 460 12.06 11.43 -24.09
CA SER A 460 12.95 10.65 -23.24
C SER A 460 13.64 11.55 -22.20
N ASN A 461 14.17 12.70 -22.63
CA ASN A 461 14.80 13.67 -21.75
C ASN A 461 13.81 14.29 -20.74
N GLU A 462 12.56 14.57 -21.15
CA GLU A 462 11.52 15.02 -20.22
C GLU A 462 11.16 13.95 -19.21
N LEU A 463 11.04 12.69 -19.64
CA LEU A 463 10.78 11.56 -18.75
C LEU A 463 11.87 11.42 -17.69
N GLU A 464 13.15 11.49 -18.07
CA GLU A 464 14.27 11.48 -17.12
C GLU A 464 14.18 12.63 -16.12
N LYS A 465 13.89 13.86 -16.58
CA LYS A 465 13.66 15.00 -15.69
C LYS A 465 12.53 14.76 -14.71
N TYR A 466 11.40 14.20 -15.14
CA TYR A 466 10.28 13.86 -14.25
C TYR A 466 10.66 12.81 -13.20
N GLU A 467 11.50 11.83 -13.56
CA GLU A 467 12.01 10.85 -12.58
C GLU A 467 12.95 11.49 -11.57
N GLU A 468 13.83 12.39 -12.00
CA GLU A 468 14.71 13.15 -11.12
C GLU A 468 13.93 14.07 -10.18
N GLU A 469 12.93 14.80 -10.68
CA GLU A 469 12.04 15.62 -9.87
C GLU A 469 11.32 14.80 -8.80
N ARG A 470 10.84 13.60 -9.15
CA ARG A 470 10.24 12.67 -8.17
C ARG A 470 11.24 12.24 -7.11
N LYS A 471 12.48 11.91 -7.49
CA LYS A 471 13.55 11.55 -6.55
C LYS A 471 13.86 12.72 -5.59
N ILE A 472 13.98 13.93 -6.13
CA ILE A 472 14.22 15.16 -5.35
C ILE A 472 13.04 15.41 -4.40
N ALA A 473 11.79 15.29 -4.85
CA ALA A 473 10.62 15.49 -4.03
C ALA A 473 10.56 14.51 -2.84
N ILE A 474 10.97 13.25 -3.04
CA ILE A 474 11.08 12.26 -1.95
C ILE A 474 12.16 12.69 -0.96
N LEU A 475 13.33 13.13 -1.43
CA LEU A 475 14.42 13.61 -0.58
C LEU A 475 14.01 14.85 0.23
N VAL A 476 13.29 15.79 -0.37
CA VAL A 476 12.76 16.98 0.32
C VAL A 476 11.77 16.58 1.41
N LYS A 477 10.81 15.68 1.12
CA LYS A 477 9.87 15.16 2.12
C LYS A 477 10.59 14.46 3.28
N TYR A 478 11.64 13.69 2.98
CA TYR A 478 12.46 13.06 4.01
C TYR A 478 13.20 14.09 4.88
N ALA A 479 13.82 15.09 4.25
CA ALA A 479 14.53 16.17 4.94
C ALA A 479 13.57 17.00 5.83
N GLU A 480 12.36 17.30 5.35
CA GLU A 480 11.33 17.96 6.16
C GLU A 480 10.93 17.11 7.38
N ARG A 481 10.74 15.81 7.19
CA ARG A 481 10.40 14.89 8.30
C ARG A 481 11.51 14.89 9.35
N GLU A 482 12.76 14.79 8.92
CA GLU A 482 13.94 14.87 9.80
C GLU A 482 14.00 16.21 10.54
N ARG A 483 13.76 17.32 9.85
CA ARG A 483 13.69 18.66 10.46
C ARG A 483 12.59 18.73 11.52
N ARG A 484 11.36 18.33 11.19
CA ARG A 484 10.23 18.31 12.14
C ARG A 484 10.54 17.44 13.36
N LEU A 485 11.20 16.29 13.16
CA LEU A 485 11.57 15.38 14.24
C LEU A 485 12.63 15.99 15.17
N LYS A 486 13.62 16.71 14.61
CA LYS A 486 14.61 17.48 15.39
C LYS A 486 13.94 18.63 16.15
N GLU A 487 13.06 19.39 15.50
CA GLU A 487 12.31 20.47 16.14
C GLU A 487 11.41 19.95 17.28
N CYS A 488 10.77 18.79 17.12
CA CYS A 488 9.97 18.17 18.19
C CYS A 488 10.85 17.72 19.37
N LYS A 489 12.01 17.11 19.08
CA LYS A 489 12.98 16.73 20.12
C LYS A 489 13.50 17.94 20.88
N GLU A 490 13.83 19.01 20.17
CA GLU A 490 14.32 20.25 20.77
C GLU A 490 13.22 20.93 21.59
N LYS A 491 11.98 21.00 21.09
CA LYS A 491 10.84 21.50 21.85
C LYS A 491 10.59 20.68 23.12
N GLY A 492 10.68 19.35 23.04
CA GLY A 492 10.58 18.48 24.21
C GLY A 492 11.68 18.74 25.23
N LYS A 493 12.93 18.93 24.79
CA LYS A 493 14.04 19.32 25.67
C LYS A 493 13.82 20.70 26.31
N ARG A 494 13.41 21.70 25.53
CA ARG A 494 13.13 23.06 26.03
C ARG A 494 12.00 23.07 27.05
N GLN A 495 10.94 22.29 26.81
CA GLN A 495 9.83 22.17 27.76
C GLN A 495 10.27 21.52 29.07
N ALA A 496 11.09 20.45 29.00
CA ALA A 496 11.63 19.81 30.18
C ALA A 496 12.57 20.76 30.96
N GLU A 497 13.40 21.54 30.26
CA GLU A 497 14.29 22.53 30.87
C GLU A 497 13.51 23.69 31.51
N LEU A 498 12.46 24.19 30.86
CA LEU A 498 11.60 25.23 31.44
C LEU A 498 10.92 24.74 32.72
N LEU A 499 10.36 23.52 32.71
CA LEU A 499 9.77 22.93 33.92
C LEU A 499 10.80 22.72 35.04
N LEU A 500 12.05 22.42 34.69
CA LEU A 500 13.12 22.31 35.67
C LEU A 500 13.46 23.68 36.27
N ARG A 501 13.60 24.71 35.43
CA ARG A 501 13.84 26.09 35.88
C ARG A 501 12.71 26.61 36.75
N GLU A 502 11.45 26.40 36.37
CA GLU A 502 10.29 26.80 37.18
C GLU A 502 10.30 26.14 38.56
N LYS A 503 10.69 24.86 38.63
CA LYS A 503 10.86 24.15 39.91
C LYS A 503 12.03 24.70 40.71
N GLU A 504 13.16 24.97 40.08
CA GLU A 504 14.34 25.55 40.72
C GLU A 504 14.04 26.94 41.28
N ASP A 505 13.34 27.78 40.52
CA ASP A 505 12.91 29.12 40.94
C ASP A 505 11.93 29.05 42.12
N TYR A 506 10.98 28.10 42.07
CA TYR A 506 10.06 27.86 43.19
C TYR A 506 10.82 27.47 44.46
N LEU A 507 11.72 26.48 44.36
CA LEU A 507 12.54 26.02 45.49
C LEU A 507 13.44 27.14 46.02
N PHE A 508 14.02 27.94 45.14
CA PHE A 508 14.85 29.08 45.53
C PHE A 508 14.03 30.10 46.32
N ASN A 509 12.84 30.47 45.84
CA ASN A 509 11.96 31.41 46.53
C ASN A 509 11.53 30.88 47.91
N GLU A 510 11.21 29.59 48.01
CA GLU A 510 10.84 28.96 49.29
C GLU A 510 12.02 28.94 50.27
N ILE A 511 13.21 28.54 49.81
CA ILE A 511 14.45 28.58 50.62
C ILE A 511 14.76 30.01 51.08
N MET A 512 14.63 31.00 50.20
CA MET A 512 14.84 32.40 50.56
C MET A 512 13.79 32.90 51.56
N GLY A 513 12.53 32.49 51.40
CA GLY A 513 11.47 32.76 52.37
C GLY A 513 11.81 32.19 53.75
N LEU A 514 12.23 30.92 53.81
CA LEU A 514 12.63 30.27 55.06
C LEU A 514 13.89 30.89 55.66
N ASN A 515 14.89 31.24 54.85
CA ASN A 515 16.10 31.91 55.31
C ASN A 515 15.79 33.30 55.88
N ASN A 516 14.94 34.07 55.21
CA ASN A 516 14.52 35.37 55.72
C ASN A 516 13.72 35.23 57.02
N GLN A 517 12.77 34.28 57.09
CA GLN A 517 12.02 34.01 58.31
C GLN A 517 12.91 33.56 59.47
N THR A 518 13.93 32.75 59.21
CA THR A 518 14.88 32.30 60.24
C THR A 518 15.80 33.44 60.68
N VAL A 519 16.27 34.29 59.75
CA VAL A 519 17.01 35.51 60.09
C VAL A 519 16.13 36.45 60.92
N ASP A 520 14.90 36.69 60.51
CA ASP A 520 13.95 37.56 61.21
C ASP A 520 13.65 37.02 62.61
N SER A 521 13.37 35.72 62.75
CA SER A 521 13.16 35.09 64.06
C SER A 521 14.39 35.21 64.96
N TYR A 522 15.60 35.04 64.40
CA TYR A 522 16.83 35.19 65.16
C TYR A 522 17.08 36.63 65.60
N LEU A 523 16.80 37.61 64.72
CA LEU A 523 16.89 39.03 65.05
C LEU A 523 15.84 39.41 66.10
N GLU A 524 14.61 38.91 66.00
CA GLU A 524 13.56 39.12 66.98
C GLU A 524 13.97 38.56 68.35
N ASP A 525 14.57 37.36 68.41
CA ASP A 525 15.07 36.78 69.66
C ASP A 525 16.19 37.63 70.30
N ILE A 526 17.11 38.16 69.50
CA ILE A 526 18.15 39.07 70.00
C ILE A 526 17.54 40.38 70.50
N LEU A 527 16.64 40.97 69.72
CA LEU A 527 16.00 42.24 70.03
C LEU A 527 15.13 42.11 71.27
N THR A 528 14.29 41.08 71.37
CA THR A 528 13.45 40.82 72.55
C THR A 528 14.29 40.56 73.79
N LYS A 529 15.43 39.85 73.68
CA LYS A 529 16.36 39.68 74.79
C LYS A 529 16.97 41.02 75.22
N ALA A 530 17.46 41.82 74.28
CA ALA A 530 18.02 43.15 74.57
C ALA A 530 16.98 44.10 75.19
N ILE A 531 15.75 44.11 74.66
CA ILE A 531 14.63 44.89 75.18
C ILE A 531 14.28 44.42 76.59
N ASN A 532 14.21 43.11 76.84
CA ASN A 532 13.92 42.57 78.16
C ASN A 532 15.00 42.92 79.19
N ASP A 533 16.27 42.85 78.81
CA ASP A 533 17.39 43.19 79.69
C ASP A 533 17.39 44.70 80.00
N SER A 534 17.20 45.56 79.00
CA SER A 534 17.05 47.00 79.18
C SER A 534 15.82 47.36 80.03
N SER A 535 14.69 46.69 79.78
CA SER A 535 13.46 46.89 80.55
C SER A 535 13.61 46.45 82.01
N LYS A 536 14.34 45.34 82.26
CA LYS A 536 14.67 44.91 83.63
C LYS A 536 15.57 45.91 84.32
N GLU A 537 16.61 46.41 83.66
CA GLU A 537 17.49 47.45 84.22
C GLU A 537 16.69 48.72 84.57
N GLU A 538 15.86 49.20 83.65
CA GLU A 538 15.03 50.39 83.90
C GLU A 538 14.02 50.15 85.02
N ALA A 539 13.36 48.98 85.04
CA ALA A 539 12.46 48.60 86.12
C ALA A 539 13.18 48.60 87.47
N LEU A 540 14.39 48.04 87.55
CA LEU A 540 15.21 48.04 88.76
C LEU A 540 15.59 49.45 89.22
N ILE A 541 15.97 50.33 88.29
CA ILE A 541 16.26 51.74 88.59
C ILE A 541 15.01 52.44 89.14
N ARG A 542 13.86 52.24 88.50
CA ARG A 542 12.59 52.83 88.96
C ARG A 542 12.16 52.27 90.32
N THR A 543 12.34 50.97 90.56
CA THR A 543 12.04 50.38 91.89
C THR A 543 12.98 50.93 92.95
N LYS A 544 14.28 51.07 92.67
CA LYS A 544 15.25 51.65 93.62
C LYS A 544 14.89 53.08 93.99
N LYS A 545 14.60 53.93 92.99
CA LYS A 545 14.11 55.30 93.22
C LYS A 545 12.84 55.34 94.06
N LYS A 546 11.88 54.45 93.79
CA LYS A 546 10.65 54.34 94.60
C LYS A 546 10.93 53.86 96.03
N THR A 547 11.86 52.93 96.24
CA THR A 547 12.25 52.47 97.59
C THR A 547 13.00 53.55 98.36
N GLU A 548 13.83 54.34 97.69
CA GLU A 548 14.50 55.51 98.29
C GLU A 548 13.47 56.54 98.74
N GLN A 549 12.50 56.89 97.88
CA GLN A 549 11.37 57.74 98.24
C GLN A 549 10.56 57.19 99.43
N LEU A 550 10.34 55.87 99.48
CA LEU A 550 9.64 55.23 100.59
C LEU A 550 10.46 55.30 101.88
N ASN A 551 11.78 55.08 101.80
CA ASN A 551 12.68 55.21 102.95
C ASN A 551 12.74 56.65 103.46
N GLU A 552 12.71 57.66 102.58
CA GLU A 552 12.59 59.07 102.96
C GLU A 552 11.28 59.34 103.70
N ILE A 553 10.14 58.85 103.19
CA ILE A 553 8.83 58.95 103.85
C ILE A 553 8.84 58.21 105.19
N TYR A 554 9.41 57.01 105.27
CA TYR A 554 9.51 56.23 106.50
C TYR A 554 10.37 56.94 107.56
N ASN A 555 11.50 57.53 107.15
CA ASN A 555 12.35 58.29 108.06
C ASN A 555 11.71 59.60 108.53
N SER A 556 10.73 60.15 107.78
CA SER A 556 9.93 61.31 108.21
C SER A 556 8.81 60.97 109.22
N LEU A 557 8.61 59.67 109.50
CA LEU A 557 7.61 59.18 110.44
C LEU A 557 8.13 59.32 111.88
N ASP A 558 7.85 60.46 112.52
CA ASP A 558 8.24 60.70 113.91
C ASP A 558 7.16 60.18 114.88
N ASN A 559 7.59 59.52 115.97
CA ASN A 559 6.71 58.82 116.92
C ASN A 559 5.79 59.73 117.77
N GLN A 560 5.67 61.03 117.47
CA GLN A 560 4.95 62.00 118.30
C GLN A 560 3.72 62.68 117.66
N ASN A 561 3.46 62.51 116.35
CA ASN A 561 2.35 63.20 115.66
C ASN A 561 1.37 62.23 114.95
N ASP A 562 0.39 61.71 115.69
CA ASP A 562 -0.58 60.71 115.20
C ASP A 562 -1.47 61.18 114.02
N GLU A 563 -1.78 62.48 113.95
CA GLU A 563 -2.59 63.03 112.84
C GLU A 563 -1.80 63.04 111.52
N HIS A 564 -0.51 63.37 111.54
CA HIS A 564 0.34 63.33 110.35
C HIS A 564 0.54 61.90 109.85
N ASN A 565 0.66 60.94 110.79
CA ASN A 565 0.78 59.52 110.47
C ASN A 565 -0.48 58.97 109.77
N LYS A 566 -1.69 59.41 110.14
CA LYS A 566 -2.93 59.02 109.43
C LYS A 566 -2.97 59.55 107.99
N PHE A 567 -2.52 60.78 107.74
CA PHE A 567 -2.44 61.32 106.38
C PHE A 567 -1.41 60.56 105.53
N ILE A 568 -0.25 60.23 106.10
CA ILE A 568 0.78 59.43 105.42
C ILE A 568 0.26 58.03 105.10
N VAL A 569 -0.47 57.37 106.01
CA VAL A 569 -1.10 56.06 105.76
C VAL A 569 -2.16 56.15 104.67
N LYS A 570 -2.97 57.23 104.63
CA LYS A 570 -3.93 57.47 103.55
C LYS A 570 -3.23 57.61 102.19
N ASP A 571 -2.13 58.36 102.14
CA ASP A 571 -1.34 58.53 100.91
C ASP A 571 -0.63 57.22 100.51
N LEU A 572 -0.21 56.40 101.46
CA LEU A 572 0.41 55.10 101.20
C LEU A 572 -0.60 54.08 100.67
N VAL A 573 -1.81 54.05 101.24
CA VAL A 573 -2.92 53.24 100.74
C VAL A 573 -3.36 53.71 99.34
N GLY A 574 -3.50 55.03 99.15
CA GLY A 574 -3.95 55.64 97.90
C GLY A 574 -2.97 55.47 96.74
N ASN A 575 -1.67 55.68 96.98
CA ASN A 575 -0.66 55.66 95.92
C ASN A 575 -0.04 54.27 95.68
N PHE A 576 -0.02 53.38 96.67
CA PHE A 576 0.64 52.08 96.54
C PHE A 576 -0.33 50.89 96.59
N ILE A 577 -1.24 50.84 97.56
CA ILE A 577 -2.07 49.64 97.78
C ILE A 577 -3.20 49.56 96.76
N ILE A 578 -3.97 50.63 96.56
CA ILE A 578 -5.09 50.64 95.60
C ILE A 578 -4.59 50.37 94.17
N PRO A 579 -3.54 51.05 93.65
CA PRO A 579 -3.06 50.80 92.30
C PRO A 579 -2.42 49.41 92.12
N TYR A 580 -1.81 48.84 93.17
CA TYR A 580 -1.28 47.48 93.12
C TYR A 580 -2.38 46.44 93.02
N VAL A 581 -3.43 46.58 93.83
CA VAL A 581 -4.60 45.70 93.80
C VAL A 581 -5.34 45.83 92.46
N ASP A 582 -5.52 47.05 91.94
CA ASP A 582 -6.14 47.26 90.63
C ASP A 582 -5.29 46.66 89.50
N LYS A 583 -3.96 46.76 89.58
CA LYS A 583 -3.06 46.11 88.63
C LYS A 583 -3.14 44.59 88.71
N GLN A 584 -3.22 44.02 89.91
CA GLN A 584 -3.38 42.59 90.11
C GLN A 584 -4.73 42.11 89.56
N ARG A 585 -5.80 42.86 89.82
CA ARG A 585 -7.14 42.59 89.27
C ARG A 585 -7.17 42.68 87.75
N GLY A 586 -6.48 43.68 87.17
CA GLY A 586 -6.32 43.82 85.73
C GLY A 586 -5.58 42.64 85.11
N ALA A 587 -4.47 42.21 85.71
CA ALA A 587 -3.71 41.05 85.25
C ALA A 587 -4.53 39.75 85.32
N GLU A 588 -5.33 39.56 86.38
CA GLU A 588 -6.26 38.42 86.46
C GLU A 588 -7.34 38.47 85.37
N PHE A 589 -7.85 39.66 85.04
CA PHE A 589 -8.81 39.87 83.97
C PHE A 589 -8.23 39.54 82.59
N ASP A 590 -7.04 40.04 82.28
CA ASP A 590 -6.35 39.75 81.01
C ASP A 590 -6.09 38.24 80.83
N LEU A 591 -5.74 37.55 81.92
CA LEU A 591 -5.52 36.10 81.92
C LEU A 591 -6.82 35.31 81.69
N LEU A 592 -7.93 35.78 82.28
CA LEU A 592 -9.26 35.22 82.01
C LEU A 592 -9.69 35.45 80.55
N GLU A 593 -9.39 36.63 80.00
CA GLU A 593 -9.71 36.96 78.61
C GLU A 593 -8.88 36.16 77.61
N GLN A 594 -7.58 35.96 77.87
CA GLN A 594 -6.75 35.05 77.07
C GLN A 594 -7.27 33.61 77.10
N LYS A 595 -7.67 33.10 78.28
CA LYS A 595 -8.29 31.77 78.39
C LYS A 595 -9.56 31.70 77.56
N LYS A 596 -10.45 32.68 77.67
CA LYS A 596 -11.69 32.77 76.87
C LYS A 596 -11.38 32.75 75.37
N ASN A 597 -10.42 33.55 74.91
CA ASN A 597 -10.03 33.62 73.50
C ASN A 597 -9.45 32.29 72.99
N ASN A 598 -8.64 31.60 73.81
CA ASN A 598 -8.13 30.27 73.47
C ASN A 598 -9.25 29.22 73.37
N TYR A 599 -10.23 29.25 74.28
CA TYR A 599 -11.41 28.38 74.20
C TYR A 599 -12.24 28.65 72.94
N ILE A 600 -12.46 29.92 72.59
CA ILE A 600 -13.19 30.31 71.37
C ILE A 600 -12.43 29.84 70.12
N SER A 601 -11.11 30.03 70.09
CA SER A 601 -10.26 29.58 68.99
C SER A 601 -10.33 28.05 68.81
N ASN A 602 -10.19 27.28 69.90
CA ASN A 602 -10.32 25.83 69.87
C ASN A 602 -11.72 25.36 69.44
N PHE A 603 -12.77 26.07 69.87
CA PHE A 603 -14.14 25.77 69.45
C PHE A 603 -14.33 26.02 67.94
N ALA A 604 -13.79 27.14 67.43
CA ALA A 604 -13.87 27.48 66.01
C ALA A 604 -13.12 26.47 65.14
N THR A 605 -11.92 26.04 65.54
CA THR A 605 -11.16 25.02 64.80
C THR A 605 -11.89 23.69 64.78
N GLN A 606 -12.42 23.22 65.91
CA GLN A 606 -13.23 22.00 65.97
C GLN A 606 -14.45 22.06 65.04
N HIS A 607 -15.15 23.19 65.00
CA HIS A 607 -16.31 23.37 64.12
C HIS A 607 -15.92 23.37 62.64
N VAL A 608 -14.79 24.00 62.27
CA VAL A 608 -14.25 23.95 60.90
C VAL A 608 -13.87 22.52 60.51
N PHE A 609 -13.19 21.78 61.39
CA PHE A 609 -12.83 20.38 61.14
C PHE A 609 -14.07 19.48 61.00
N SER A 610 -15.11 19.67 61.81
CA SER A 610 -16.38 18.94 61.69
C SER A 610 -17.04 19.18 60.33
N LYS A 611 -17.10 20.44 59.88
CA LYS A 611 -17.66 20.77 58.55
C LYS A 611 -16.85 20.19 57.39
N ILE A 612 -15.53 20.16 57.51
CA ILE A 612 -14.67 19.52 56.51
C ILE A 612 -14.97 18.02 56.46
N ASN A 613 -15.09 17.35 57.61
CA ASN A 613 -15.41 15.92 57.69
C ASN A 613 -16.83 15.57 57.22
N GLU A 614 -17.80 16.49 57.26
CA GLU A 614 -19.14 16.29 56.67
C GLU A 614 -19.15 16.51 55.15
N ALA A 615 -18.20 17.28 54.62
CA ALA A 615 -18.09 17.58 53.19
C ALA A 615 -17.27 16.54 52.40
N PHE A 616 -16.47 15.72 53.10
CA PHE A 616 -15.79 14.53 52.59
C PHE A 616 -16.63 13.29 52.86
#